data_AF-A0A520IVB4-F1
#
_entry.id   AF-A0A520IVB4-F1
#
_cell.length_a   1.000
_cell.length_b   1.000
_cell.length_c   1.000
_cell.angle_alpha   90.00
_cell.angle_beta   90.00
_cell.angle_gamma   90.00
#
_symmetry.space_group_name_H-M   'P 1'
#
loop_
_entity.id
_entity.type
_entity.pdbx_description
1 polymer ?
#
loop_
_entity_poly.entity_id
_entity_poly.type
_entity_poly.pdbx_seq_one_letter_code
_entity_poly.pdbx_strand_id
1 'polypeptide(L)' 'YADGALDVKTKEMLGLVASMVLRCDDCIKYHLEKCYDEGVNNAEINEVFMIANLVGGSIVIPHYRRAVEYWDELSL' A
#
# COMPACT_ATOMS: atom_id res chain seq x y z
N TYR A 1 9.48 10.51 3.64
CA TYR A 1 8.49 10.29 4.71
C TYR A 1 9.21 10.49 6.03
N ALA A 2 8.78 11.46 6.84
CA ALA A 2 9.40 11.80 8.12
C ALA A 2 8.31 11.93 9.17
N ASP A 3 8.61 11.65 10.43
CA ASP A 3 7.66 11.72 11.53
C ASP A 3 7.10 13.15 11.76
N GLY A 4 5.92 13.27 12.35
CA GLY A 4 5.29 14.56 12.65
C GLY A 4 3.85 14.43 13.14
N ALA A 5 2.96 15.34 12.70
CA ALA A 5 1.55 15.32 13.10
C ALA A 5 0.81 14.02 12.71
N LEU A 6 1.29 13.34 11.67
CA LEU A 6 0.96 11.95 11.36
C LEU A 6 2.25 11.15 11.49
N ASP A 7 2.16 9.96 12.08
CA ASP A 7 3.28 9.04 12.17
C ASP A 7 3.71 8.55 10.77
N VAL A 8 4.90 7.95 10.70
CA VAL A 8 5.45 7.42 9.44
C VAL A 8 4.55 6.33 8.87
N LYS A 9 4.07 5.41 9.72
CA LYS A 9 3.11 4.35 9.35
C LYS A 9 1.89 4.89 8.60
N THR A 10 1.21 5.91 9.13
CA THR A 10 0.05 6.52 8.48
C THR A 10 0.42 7.15 7.15
N LYS A 11 1.56 7.87 7.09
CA LYS A 11 2.00 8.51 5.86
C LYS A 11 2.32 7.49 4.78
N GLU A 12 2.98 6.38 5.10
CA GLU A 12 3.29 5.31 4.14
C GLU A 12 2.01 4.64 3.62
N MET A 13 0.99 4.41 4.46
CA MET A 13 -0.32 3.94 4.01
C MET A 13 -0.99 4.92 3.02
N LEU A 14 -0.91 6.23 3.28
CA LEU A 14 -1.42 7.25 2.36
C LEU A 14 -0.64 7.28 1.03
N GLY A 15 0.68 7.12 1.10
CA GLY A 15 1.55 6.98 -0.06
C GLY A 15 1.20 5.76 -0.91
N LEU A 16 0.91 4.63 -0.27
CA LEU A 16 0.46 3.40 -0.91
C LEU A 16 -0.89 3.61 -1.63
N VAL A 17 -1.90 4.17 -0.96
CA VAL A 17 -3.19 4.47 -1.60
C VAL A 17 -3.01 5.36 -2.82
N ALA A 18 -2.25 6.46 -2.69
CA ALA A 18 -1.98 7.39 -3.79
C ALA A 18 -1.29 6.69 -4.97
N SER A 19 -0.29 5.84 -4.67
CA SER A 19 0.46 5.10 -5.69
C SER A 19 -0.39 4.07 -6.42
N MET A 20 -1.32 3.42 -5.71
CA MET A 20 -2.26 2.47 -6.29
C MET A 20 -3.27 3.15 -7.23
N VAL A 21 -3.88 4.26 -6.82
CA VAL A 21 -4.84 4.98 -7.68
C VAL A 21 -4.15 5.63 -8.88
N LEU A 22 -2.86 5.96 -8.77
CA LEU A 22 -2.02 6.43 -9.88
C LEU A 22 -1.41 5.30 -10.72
N ARG A 23 -1.53 4.04 -10.29
CA ARG A 23 -1.06 2.85 -11.01
C ARG A 23 0.45 2.81 -11.27
N CYS A 24 1.26 3.29 -10.31
CA CYS A 24 2.72 3.22 -10.37
C CYS A 24 3.24 1.99 -9.62
N ASP A 25 3.57 0.89 -10.33
CA ASP A 25 3.98 -0.38 -9.69
C ASP A 25 5.25 -0.26 -8.83
N ASP A 26 6.26 0.50 -9.27
CA ASP A 26 7.47 0.72 -8.48
C ASP A 26 7.19 1.52 -7.21
N CYS A 27 6.32 2.53 -7.30
CA CYS A 27 5.88 3.33 -6.15
C CYS A 27 5.07 2.47 -5.16
N ILE A 28 4.17 1.64 -5.68
CA ILE A 28 3.38 0.67 -4.89
C ILE A 28 4.33 -0.23 -4.12
N LYS A 29 5.28 -0.88 -4.81
CA LYS A 29 6.27 -1.77 -4.19
C LYS A 29 7.05 -1.08 -3.06
N TYR A 30 7.55 0.13 -3.32
CA TYR A 30 8.26 0.94 -2.34
C TYR A 30 7.43 1.19 -1.07
N HIS A 31 6.18 1.64 -1.23
CA HIS A 31 5.32 1.94 -0.08
C HIS A 31 4.84 0.68 0.65
N LEU A 32 4.66 -0.44 -0.06
CA LEU A 32 4.36 -1.74 0.56
C LEU A 32 5.48 -2.21 1.47
N GLU A 33 6.73 -2.16 1.00
CA GLU A 33 7.90 -2.53 1.81
C GLU A 33 8.02 -1.62 3.04
N LYS A 34 7.80 -0.31 2.88
CA LYS A 34 7.80 0.62 4.02
C LYS A 34 6.64 0.39 4.99
N CYS A 35 5.45 0.07 4.49
CA CYS A 35 4.33 -0.34 5.35
C CYS A 35 4.68 -1.58 6.17
N TYR A 36 5.34 -2.57 5.56
CA TYR A 36 5.79 -3.77 6.26
C TYR A 36 6.83 -3.43 7.35
N ASP A 37 7.85 -2.64 7.01
CA ASP A 37 8.90 -2.18 7.93
C ASP A 37 8.32 -1.42 9.14
N GLU A 38 7.28 -0.60 8.92
CA GLU A 38 6.58 0.18 9.96
C GLU A 38 5.51 -0.64 10.72
N GLY A 39 5.47 -1.96 10.52
CA GLY A 39 4.60 -2.87 11.27
C GLY A 39 3.11 -2.73 10.94
N VAL A 40 2.77 -2.38 9.69
CA VAL A 40 1.41 -2.50 9.19
C VAL A 40 1.04 -3.98 9.16
N ASN A 41 -0.08 -4.34 9.79
CA ASN A 41 -0.54 -5.72 9.84
C ASN A 41 -1.44 -6.09 8.67
N ASN A 42 -1.74 -7.38 8.52
CA ASN A 42 -2.58 -7.90 7.44
C ASN A 42 -4.00 -7.32 7.42
N ALA A 43 -4.59 -6.94 8.56
CA ALA A 43 -5.90 -6.32 8.56
C ALA A 43 -5.82 -4.88 8.03
N GLU A 44 -4.84 -4.11 8.49
CA GLU A 44 -4.62 -2.72 8.07
C GLU A 44 -4.31 -2.62 6.57
N ILE A 45 -3.41 -3.46 6.03
CA ILE A 45 -3.05 -3.41 4.61
C ILE A 45 -4.24 -3.78 3.71
N ASN A 46 -5.10 -4.70 4.16
CA ASN A 46 -6.31 -5.08 3.43
C ASN A 46 -7.30 -3.92 3.38
N GLU A 47 -7.49 -3.18 4.48
CA GLU A 47 -8.33 -1.97 4.46
C GLU A 47 -7.77 -0.92 3.48
N VAL A 48 -6.45 -0.73 3.45
CA VAL A 48 -5.77 0.16 2.50
C VAL A 48 -6.04 -0.26 1.04
N PHE A 49 -5.90 -1.55 0.72
CA PHE A 49 -6.19 -2.08 -0.60
C PHE A 49 -7.66 -1.91 -1.01
N MET A 50 -8.59 -2.11 -0.07
CA MET A 50 -10.02 -1.90 -0.32
C MET A 50 -10.32 -0.44 -0.66
N ILE A 51 -9.74 0.50 0.07
CA ILE A 51 -9.89 1.94 -0.21
C ILE A 51 -9.33 2.27 -1.60
N ALA A 52 -8.12 1.78 -1.92
CA ALA A 52 -7.50 2.04 -3.21
C ALA A 52 -8.30 1.46 -4.39
N ASN A 53 -8.81 0.24 -4.26
CA ASN A 53 -9.66 -0.39 -5.29
C ASN A 53 -11.02 0.29 -5.42
N LEU A 54 -11.63 0.74 -4.32
CA LEU A 54 -12.90 1.49 -4.34
C LEU A 54 -12.74 2.83 -5.06
N VAL A 55 -11.68 3.58 -4.76
CA VAL A 55 -11.43 4.91 -5.33
C VAL A 55 -10.94 4.83 -6.76
N GLY A 56 -9.99 3.93 -7.05
CA GLY A 56 -9.40 3.80 -8.38
C GLY A 56 -10.20 2.93 -9.36
N GLY A 57 -11.15 2.14 -8.87
CA GLY A 57 -12.00 1.26 -9.68
C GLY A 57 -11.25 0.04 -10.24
N SER A 58 -11.91 -0.67 -11.16
CA SER A 58 -11.43 -1.96 -11.69
C SER A 58 -10.08 -1.87 -12.42
N ILE A 59 -9.66 -0.69 -12.86
CA ILE A 59 -8.37 -0.48 -13.52
C ILE A 59 -7.18 -0.64 -12.57
N VAL A 60 -7.40 -0.61 -11.25
CA VAL A 60 -6.36 -0.87 -10.23
C VAL A 60 -6.11 -2.37 -10.03
N ILE A 61 -7.04 -3.25 -10.42
CA ILE A 61 -6.97 -4.70 -10.14
C ILE A 61 -5.62 -5.34 -10.55
N PRO A 62 -5.03 -5.07 -11.72
CA PRO A 62 -3.72 -5.65 -12.06
C PRO A 62 -2.60 -5.23 -11.11
N HIS A 63 -2.62 -3.99 -10.65
CA HIS A 63 -1.65 -3.44 -9.69
C HIS A 63 -1.88 -3.98 -8.29
N TYR A 64 -3.15 -4.11 -7.88
CA TYR A 64 -3.55 -4.75 -6.64
C TYR A 64 -3.08 -6.21 -6.55
N ARG A 65 -3.25 -6.99 -7.62
CA ARG A 65 -2.80 -8.40 -7.63
C ARG A 65 -1.29 -8.52 -7.40
N ARG A 66 -0.49 -7.69 -8.08
CA ARG A 66 0.96 -7.62 -7.88
C ARG A 66 1.33 -7.16 -6.47
N ALA A 67 0.58 -6.20 -5.93
CA ALA A 67 0.76 -5.73 -4.56
C ALA A 67 0.52 -6.83 -3.52
N VAL A 68 -0.54 -7.63 -3.68
CA VAL A 68 -0.83 -8.78 -2.81
C VAL A 68 0.27 -9.84 -2.93
N GLU A 69 0.65 -10.22 -4.16
CA GLU A 69 1.74 -11.18 -4.40
C GLU A 69 3.03 -10.73 -3.69
N TYR A 70 3.40 -9.45 -3.81
CA TYR A 70 4.58 -8.92 -3.14
C TYR A 70 4.43 -8.83 -1.61
N TRP A 71 3.25 -8.51 -1.09
CA TRP A 71 3.00 -8.49 0.35
C TRP A 71 3.14 -9.87 0.99
N ASP A 72 2.65 -10.90 0.29
CA ASP A 72 2.80 -12.29 0.70
C ASP A 72 4.28 -12.71 0.69
N GLU A 73 5.07 -12.25 -0.29
CA GLU A 73 6.53 -12.47 -0.35
C GLU A 73 7.28 -11.86 0.84
N LEU A 74 6.85 -10.69 1.33
CA LEU A 74 7.44 -10.06 2.53
C LEU A 74 7.12 -10.83 3.82
N SER A 75 6.05 -11.63 3.82
CA SER A 75 5.55 -12.34 4.99
C SER A 75 6.04 -13.79 5.10
N LEU A 76 6.84 -14.26 4.12
CA LEU A 76 7.51 -15.57 4.09
C LEU A 76 8.83 -15.56 4.86
#